data_AF-A0A916WT39-F1
#
_entry.id   AF-A0A916WT39-F1
#
_cell.length_a   1.000
_cell.length_b   1.000
_cell.length_c   1.000
_cell.angle_alpha   90.00
_cell.angle_beta   90.00
_cell.angle_gamma   90.00
#
_symmetry.space_group_name_H-M   'P 1'
#
loop_
_entity.id
_entity.type
_entity.pdbx_description
1 polymer ?
#
loop_
_entity_poly.entity_id
_entity_poly.type
_entity_poly.pdbx_seq_one_letter_code
_entity_poly.pdbx_strand_id
1 'polypeptide(L)'
;MPFRLHGRDRAGLDCVGLAALALDLRPVPTGYPLRGHGGAAAWLDARLTGVAAAAAGDVLLLSTGPGQLHLGIWTGGGLVHADLGLGRVVERSGAPPWPILGTWRRER
;
A
#
# COMPACT_ATOMS: atom_id res chain seq x y z
N MET A 1 -9.04 9.91 6.48
CA MET A 1 -8.88 8.89 7.56
C MET A 1 -7.52 9.09 8.22
N PRO A 2 -7.39 9.05 9.55
CA PRO A 2 -6.11 9.26 10.23
C PRO A 2 -5.14 8.10 9.99
N PHE A 3 -3.84 8.39 10.08
CA PHE A 3 -2.81 7.36 10.06
C PHE A 3 -2.77 6.65 11.41
N ARG A 4 -2.70 5.32 11.40
CA ARG A 4 -2.42 4.50 12.58
C ARG A 4 -1.65 3.26 12.16
N LEU A 5 -0.45 3.06 12.72
CA LEU A 5 0.31 1.83 12.50
C LEU A 5 -0.54 0.62 12.91
N HIS A 6 -0.62 -0.37 12.03
CA HIS A 6 -1.49 -1.55 12.13
C HIS A 6 -3.00 -1.24 12.15
N GLY A 7 -3.41 -0.01 11.82
CA GLY A 7 -4.82 0.38 11.76
C GLY A 7 -5.55 -0.28 10.59
N ARG A 8 -6.80 -0.72 10.81
CA ARG A 8 -7.61 -1.51 9.85
C ARG A 8 -9.03 -0.97 9.65
N ASP A 9 -9.34 0.20 10.20
CA ASP A 9 -10.70 0.70 10.28
C ASP A 9 -10.78 2.24 10.28
N ARG A 10 -11.96 2.78 10.62
CA ARG A 10 -12.23 4.22 10.68
C ARG A 10 -11.42 4.96 11.74
N ALA A 11 -10.96 4.27 12.80
CA ALA A 11 -10.10 4.87 13.81
C ALA A 11 -8.67 5.07 13.30
N GLY A 12 -8.29 4.43 12.20
CA GLY A 12 -7.08 4.76 11.45
C GLY A 12 -6.58 3.62 10.57
N LEU A 13 -5.75 3.98 9.59
CA LEU A 13 -5.15 3.07 8.64
C LEU A 13 -3.64 3.31 8.53
N ASP A 14 -2.89 2.26 8.26
CA ASP A 14 -1.58 2.38 7.63
C ASP A 14 -1.66 1.93 6.16
N CYS A 15 -0.52 1.89 5.46
CA CYS A 15 -0.52 1.60 4.02
C CYS A 15 -1.00 0.18 3.70
N VAL A 16 -0.70 -0.79 4.55
CA VAL A 16 -1.20 -2.18 4.43
C VAL A 16 -2.68 -2.26 4.76
N GLY A 17 -3.13 -1.59 5.82
CA GLY A 17 -4.53 -1.53 6.21
C GLY A 17 -5.40 -0.87 5.15
N LEU A 18 -4.90 0.18 4.50
CA LEU A 18 -5.54 0.83 3.36
C LEU A 18 -5.69 -0.13 2.18
N ALA A 19 -4.61 -0.80 1.75
CA ALA A 19 -4.67 -1.77 0.66
C ALA A 19 -5.63 -2.92 0.98
N ALA A 20 -5.58 -3.44 2.21
CA ALA A 20 -6.46 -4.50 2.66
C ALA A 20 -7.94 -4.09 2.73
N LEU A 21 -8.23 -2.84 3.12
CA LEU A 21 -9.59 -2.33 3.18
C LEU A 21 -10.14 -2.10 1.77
N ALA A 22 -9.36 -1.46 0.89
CA ALA A 22 -9.78 -1.14 -0.47
C ALA A 22 -10.01 -2.38 -1.34
N LEU A 23 -9.21 -3.43 -1.12
CA LEU A 23 -9.27 -4.67 -1.91
C LEU A 23 -9.87 -5.84 -1.15
N ASP A 24 -10.50 -5.60 0.01
CA ASP A 24 -11.10 -6.63 0.86
C ASP A 24 -10.19 -7.84 1.11
N LEU A 25 -8.91 -7.58 1.40
CA LEU A 25 -7.93 -8.62 1.65
C LEU A 25 -7.93 -8.98 3.14
N ARG A 26 -8.11 -10.27 3.43
CA ARG A 26 -8.05 -10.85 4.77
C ARG A 26 -7.31 -12.20 4.76
N PRO A 27 -6.70 -12.61 5.89
CA PRO A 27 -6.34 -11.78 7.03
C PRO A 27 -5.29 -10.71 6.65
N VAL A 28 -5.26 -9.61 7.41
CA VAL A 28 -4.29 -8.53 7.22
C VAL A 28 -3.10 -8.78 8.15
N PRO A 29 -1.85 -8.76 7.66
CA PRO A 29 -0.69 -8.99 8.51
C PRO A 29 -0.59 -7.88 9.57
N THR A 30 -0.01 -8.23 10.72
CA THR A 30 0.28 -7.30 11.82
C THR A 30 1.67 -7.61 12.39
N GLY A 31 2.15 -6.81 13.35
CA GLY A 31 3.44 -7.04 14.01
C GLY A 31 4.67 -6.70 13.17
N TYR A 32 4.49 -6.24 11.93
CA TYR A 32 5.61 -5.72 11.14
C TYR A 32 6.10 -4.37 11.68
N PRO A 33 7.42 -4.12 11.66
CA PRO A 33 7.99 -2.83 12.02
C PRO A 33 7.75 -1.76 10.95
N LEU A 34 7.95 -0.49 11.29
CA LEU A 34 7.94 0.63 10.33
C LEU A 34 9.10 0.57 9.32
N ARG A 35 10.20 -0.10 9.68
CA ARG A 35 11.38 -0.30 8.84
C ARG A 35 11.69 -1.79 8.80
N GLY A 36 11.88 -2.31 7.61
CA GLY A 36 12.19 -3.72 7.38
C GLY A 36 11.50 -4.27 6.14
N HIS A 37 11.98 -5.42 5.70
CA HIS A 37 11.64 -6.10 4.45
C HIS A 37 10.36 -6.97 4.58
N GLY A 38 9.52 -6.68 5.59
CA GLY A 38 8.67 -7.70 6.21
C GLY A 38 7.36 -8.00 5.48
N GLY A 39 7.40 -8.90 4.49
CA GLY A 39 6.26 -9.74 4.09
C GLY A 39 5.15 -9.11 3.26
N ALA A 40 5.17 -7.80 2.98
CA ALA A 40 4.12 -7.14 2.19
C ALA A 40 4.00 -7.72 0.78
N ALA A 41 5.13 -7.91 0.07
CA ALA A 41 5.14 -8.53 -1.25
C ALA A 41 4.55 -9.96 -1.21
N ALA A 42 5.08 -10.82 -0.33
CA ALA A 42 4.59 -12.19 -0.17
C ALA A 42 3.09 -12.25 0.24
N TRP A 43 2.63 -11.31 1.05
CA TRP A 43 1.21 -11.19 1.41
C TRP A 43 0.33 -10.82 0.21
N LEU A 44 0.81 -9.93 -0.67
CA LEU A 44 0.14 -9.58 -1.93
C LEU A 44 0.19 -10.72 -2.94
N ASP A 45 1.35 -11.35 -3.14
CA ASP A 45 1.54 -12.49 -4.07
C ASP A 45 0.58 -13.66 -3.76
N ALA A 46 0.31 -13.89 -2.48
CA ALA A 46 -0.61 -14.94 -2.06
C ALA A 46 -2.10 -14.62 -2.33
N ARG A 47 -2.44 -13.42 -2.81
CA ARG A 47 -3.82 -12.91 -2.90
C ARG A 47 -4.17 -12.20 -4.20
N LEU A 48 -3.16 -11.67 -4.89
CA LEU A 48 -3.29 -10.82 -6.05
C LEU A 48 -2.32 -11.27 -7.14
N THR A 49 -2.60 -10.88 -8.37
CA THR A 49 -1.76 -11.21 -9.52
C THR A 49 -0.76 -10.08 -9.78
N GLY A 50 0.53 -10.41 -9.87
CA GLY A 50 1.58 -9.47 -10.27
C GLY A 50 1.40 -9.02 -11.72
N VAL A 51 1.52 -7.72 -11.98
CA VAL A 51 1.37 -7.13 -13.33
C VAL A 51 2.52 -6.19 -13.67
N ALA A 52 2.88 -6.13 -14.95
CA ALA A 52 3.97 -5.27 -15.42
C ALA A 52 3.54 -3.80 -15.60
N ALA A 53 2.28 -3.56 -15.95
CA ALA A 53 1.74 -2.22 -16.19
C ALA A 53 0.56 -1.94 -15.26
N ALA A 54 0.71 -0.89 -14.45
CA ALA A 54 -0.30 -0.48 -13.49
C ALA A 54 -1.53 0.13 -14.19
N ALA A 55 -2.71 -0.23 -13.71
CA ALA A 55 -3.99 0.39 -14.01
C ALA A 55 -4.63 0.93 -12.72
N ALA A 56 -5.65 1.78 -12.87
CA ALA A 56 -6.38 2.31 -11.72
C ALA A 56 -6.93 1.15 -10.86
N GLY A 57 -6.70 1.22 -9.55
CA GLY A 57 -7.06 0.19 -8.57
C GLY A 57 -5.92 -0.77 -8.19
N ASP A 58 -4.82 -0.79 -8.94
CA ASP A 58 -3.68 -1.66 -8.62
C ASP A 58 -2.90 -1.17 -7.39
N VAL A 59 -2.29 -2.12 -6.66
CA VAL A 59 -1.41 -1.82 -5.53
C VAL A 59 0.02 -1.72 -6.01
N LEU A 60 0.69 -0.63 -5.65
CA LEU A 60 2.12 -0.44 -5.85
C LEU A 60 2.87 -0.71 -4.54
N LEU A 61 3.98 -1.44 -4.63
CA LEU A 61 5.00 -1.50 -3.58
C LEU A 61 6.13 -0.53 -3.94
N LEU A 62 6.46 0.36 -3.01
CA LEU A 62 7.40 1.45 -3.22
C LEU A 62 8.56 1.36 -2.23
N SER A 63 9.75 1.76 -2.68
CA SER A 63 10.91 1.99 -1.81
C SER A 63 10.99 3.48 -1.44
N THR A 64 10.51 3.87 -0.26
CA THR A 64 10.38 5.28 0.15
C THR A 64 11.56 5.80 0.96
N GLY A 65 12.55 4.94 1.23
CA GLY A 65 13.75 5.25 1.99
C GLY A 65 14.50 3.97 2.40
N PRO A 66 15.68 4.07 3.02
CA PRO A 66 16.44 2.90 3.46
C PRO A 66 15.62 1.99 4.38
N GLY A 67 15.33 0.78 3.90
CA GLY A 67 14.50 -0.21 4.59
C GLY A 67 13.03 0.17 4.75
N GLN A 68 12.51 1.15 4.01
CA GLN A 68 11.12 1.62 4.11
C GLN A 68 10.31 1.21 2.89
N LEU A 69 9.61 0.10 3.03
CA LEU A 69 8.61 -0.36 2.07
C LEU A 69 7.27 0.30 2.33
N HIS A 70 6.59 0.70 1.26
CA HIS A 70 5.33 1.43 1.34
C HIS A 70 4.34 0.94 0.30
N LEU A 71 3.06 0.80 0.68
CA LEU A 71 1.98 0.47 -0.25
C LEU A 71 1.17 1.71 -0.62
N GLY A 72 0.70 1.75 -1.86
CA GLY A 72 -0.30 2.71 -2.30
C GLY A 72 -1.16 2.14 -3.42
N ILE A 73 -2.35 2.74 -3.60
CA ILE A 73 -3.30 2.37 -4.64
C ILE A 73 -3.15 3.37 -5.78
N TRP A 74 -2.86 2.86 -6.97
CA TRP A 74 -2.74 3.67 -8.17
C TRP A 74 -4.13 4.13 -8.64
N THR A 75 -4.30 5.42 -8.90
CA THR A 75 -5.58 5.98 -9.41
C THR A 75 -5.58 6.19 -10.92
N GLY A 76 -4.47 5.86 -11.60
CA GLY A 76 -4.27 6.19 -13.02
C GLY A 76 -3.59 7.55 -13.23
N GLY A 77 -3.78 8.48 -12.29
CA GLY A 77 -3.18 9.83 -12.32
C GLY A 77 -2.52 10.24 -11.01
N GLY A 78 -2.53 9.39 -9.99
CA GLY A 78 -2.02 9.66 -8.66
C GLY A 78 -1.93 8.40 -7.81
N LEU A 79 -1.46 8.57 -6.57
CA LEU A 79 -1.32 7.49 -5.60
C LEU A 79 -2.06 7.83 -4.31
N VAL A 80 -3.07 7.02 -3.99
CA VAL A 80 -3.72 7.06 -2.67
C VAL A 80 -2.90 6.20 -1.70
N HIS A 81 -2.47 6.77 -0.58
CA HIS A 81 -1.69 6.06 0.43
C HIS A 81 -1.92 6.62 1.83
N ALA A 82 -1.71 5.80 2.86
CA ALA A 82 -1.69 6.25 4.24
C ALA A 82 -0.31 6.82 4.56
N ASP A 83 -0.20 8.13 4.74
CA ASP A 83 1.06 8.83 4.93
C ASP A 83 1.34 9.06 6.43
N LEU A 84 2.49 8.56 6.90
CA LEU A 84 2.92 8.70 8.29
C LEU A 84 3.28 10.16 8.63
N GLY A 85 3.96 10.87 7.72
CA GLY A 85 4.39 12.26 7.94
C GLY A 85 3.23 13.25 7.96
N LEU A 86 2.22 13.03 7.13
CA LEU A 86 0.99 13.83 7.09
C LEU A 86 -0.10 13.34 8.06
N GLY A 87 0.11 12.20 8.70
CA GLY A 87 -0.79 11.63 9.71
C GLY A 87 -2.15 11.19 9.19
N ARG A 88 -2.31 10.95 7.88
CA ARG A 88 -3.60 10.62 7.25
C ARG A 88 -3.46 9.93 5.90
N VAL A 89 -4.55 9.34 5.43
CA VAL A 89 -4.69 8.92 4.03
C VAL A 89 -4.79 10.15 3.13
N VAL A 90 -3.95 10.19 2.10
CA VAL A 90 -3.87 11.25 1.11
C VAL A 90 -3.79 10.67 -0.30
N GLU A 91 -4.14 11.48 -1.29
CA GLU A 91 -3.74 11.26 -2.68
C GLU A 91 -2.62 12.23 -3.03
N ARG A 92 -1.57 11.71 -3.67
CA ARG A 92 -0.54 12.53 -4.33
C ARG A 92 -0.72 12.41 -5.83
N SER A 93 -0.88 13.55 -6.50
CA SER A 93 -1.00 13.61 -7.95
C SER A 93 0.30 13.23 -8.65
N GLY A 94 0.18 12.64 -9.83
CA GLY A 94 1.28 12.22 -10.68
C GLY A 94 1.90 10.88 -10.29
N ALA A 95 2.91 10.50 -11.07
CA ALA A 95 3.69 9.30 -10.77
C ALA A 95 4.38 9.43 -9.39
N PRO A 96 4.44 8.36 -8.58
CA PRO A 96 5.22 8.38 -7.35
C PRO A 96 6.69 8.70 -7.66
N PRO A 97 7.35 9.59 -6.90
CA PRO A 97 8.77 9.91 -7.11
C PRO A 97 9.71 8.79 -6.62
N TRP A 98 9.16 7.73 -6.04
CA TRP A 98 9.90 6.62 -5.45
C TRP A 98 9.95 5.42 -6.39
N PRO A 99 11.01 4.60 -6.34
CA PRO A 99 11.09 3.35 -7.10
C PRO A 99 9.89 2.43 -6.80
N ILE A 100 9.26 1.95 -7.86
CA ILE A 100 8.22 0.90 -7.80
C ILE A 100 8.94 -0.44 -7.84
N LEU A 101 8.73 -1.25 -6.80
CA LEU A 101 9.33 -2.59 -6.67
C LEU A 101 8.41 -3.69 -7.20
N GLY A 102 7.11 -3.42 -7.28
CA GLY A 102 6.13 -4.36 -7.81
C GLY A 102 4.74 -3.73 -7.90
N THR A 103 3.90 -4.34 -8.73
CA THR A 103 2.50 -3.95 -8.95
C THR A 103 1.62 -5.19 -8.90
N TRP A 104 0.50 -5.10 -8.19
CA TRP A 104 -0.45 -6.21 -8.06
C TRP A 104 -1.87 -5.76 -8.38
N ARG A 105 -2.62 -6.65 -9.02
CA ARG A 105 -4.01 -6.45 -9.40
C ARG A 105 -4.90 -7.50 -8.74
N ARG A 106 -6.08 -7.06 -8.27
CA ARG A 106 -7.16 -7.97 -7.91
C ARG A 106 -7.89 -8.40 -9.18
N GLU A 107 -7.90 -9.68 -9.46
CA GLU A 107 -8.74 -10.25 -10.52
C GLU A 107 -10.21 -10.11 -10.11
N ARG A 108 -11.08 -9.83 -11.09
CA ARG A 108 -12.51 -9.59 -10.84
C ARG A 108 -13.27 -10.87 -10.58
#